data_AF-A0A1V5RE93-F1
#
_entry.id   AF-A0A1V5RE93-F1
#
_cell.length_a   1.000
_cell.length_b   1.000
_cell.length_c   1.000
_cell.angle_alpha   90.00
_cell.angle_beta   90.00
_cell.angle_gamma   90.00
#
_symmetry.space_group_name_H-M   'P 1'
#
loop_
_entity.id
_entity.type
_entity.pdbx_description
1 polymer ?
#
loop_
_entity_poly.entity_id
_entity_poly.type
_entity_poly.pdbx_seq_one_letter_code
_entity_poly.pdbx_strand_id
1 'polypeptide(L)'
;MDYNQYTGMLPEAIKQCEAIIAALKARGLKATINGGYHHHGGSDDLRTWGVVADIGCADSKALSEEAAKLGITIQKDGSVAFLKADGKTLTIEDFKTNEITSDLTRVVKVAEIREG
;
A
#
# COMPACT_ATOMS: atom_id res chain seq x y z
N MET A 1 -2.29 18.99 -10.88
CA MET A 1 -2.48 17.66 -10.26
C MET A 1 -1.30 16.83 -10.71
N ASP A 2 -0.29 16.73 -9.84
CA ASP A 2 0.96 16.03 -10.08
C ASP A 2 0.71 14.51 -10.08
N TYR A 3 0.27 13.97 -11.22
CA TYR A 3 -0.07 12.55 -11.42
C TYR A 3 1.14 11.59 -11.31
N ASN A 4 2.36 12.10 -11.16
CA ASN A 4 3.57 11.27 -11.26
C ASN A 4 3.84 10.44 -9.99
N GLN A 5 3.45 10.92 -8.81
CA GLN A 5 3.78 10.28 -7.52
C GLN A 5 2.95 9.02 -7.21
N TYR A 6 1.87 8.76 -7.95
CA TYR A 6 1.03 7.57 -7.81
C TYR A 6 1.02 6.70 -9.06
N THR A 7 1.92 6.97 -10.01
CA THR A 7 1.99 6.22 -11.27
C THR A 7 2.25 4.74 -10.98
N GLY A 8 1.38 3.87 -11.50
CA GLY A 8 1.44 2.42 -11.29
C GLY A 8 0.83 1.92 -9.98
N MET A 9 0.31 2.80 -9.12
CA MET A 9 -0.37 2.38 -7.88
C MET A 9 -1.84 2.04 -8.09
N LEU A 10 -2.33 1.06 -7.33
CA LEU A 10 -3.75 0.72 -7.27
C LEU A 10 -4.54 1.83 -6.56
N PRO A 11 -5.77 2.14 -6.99
CA PRO A 11 -6.57 3.24 -6.42
C PRO A 11 -6.84 3.07 -4.92
N GLU A 12 -7.02 1.84 -4.46
CA GLU A 12 -7.18 1.52 -3.03
C GLU A 12 -5.88 1.75 -2.23
N ALA A 13 -4.72 1.47 -2.81
CA ALA A 13 -3.43 1.77 -2.19
C ALA A 13 -3.17 3.29 -2.13
N ILE A 14 -3.61 4.04 -3.15
CA ILE A 14 -3.56 5.51 -3.16
C ILE A 14 -4.39 6.07 -2.00
N LYS A 15 -5.63 5.60 -1.80
CA LYS A 15 -6.46 6.04 -0.66
C LYS A 15 -5.78 5.80 0.70
N GLN A 16 -5.14 4.65 0.87
CA GLN A 16 -4.40 4.33 2.11
C GLN A 16 -3.17 5.23 2.27
N CYS A 17 -2.47 5.54 1.18
CA CYS A 17 -1.35 6.49 1.15
C CYS A 17 -1.80 7.90 1.57
N GLU A 18 -2.94 8.37 1.06
CA GLU A 18 -3.51 9.66 1.48
C GLU A 18 -3.95 9.63 2.95
N ALA A 19 -4.52 8.52 3.41
CA ALA A 19 -4.95 8.37 4.81
C ALA A 19 -3.77 8.43 5.79
N ILE A 20 -2.65 7.76 5.51
CA ILE A 20 -1.48 7.81 6.39
C ILE A 20 -0.84 9.20 6.40
N ILE A 21 -0.80 9.90 5.26
CA ILE A 21 -0.30 11.27 5.19
C ILE A 21 -1.21 12.22 5.98
N ALA A 22 -2.53 12.07 5.85
CA ALA A 22 -3.48 12.86 6.63
C ALA A 22 -3.31 12.61 8.13
N ALA A 23 -3.10 11.36 8.55
CA ALA A 23 -2.87 11.00 9.95
C ALA A 23 -1.55 11.60 10.50
N LEU A 24 -0.47 11.54 9.73
CA LEU A 24 0.81 12.15 10.11
C LEU A 24 0.70 13.68 10.18
N LYS A 25 0.01 14.29 9.21
CA LYS A 25 -0.26 15.73 9.21
C LYS A 25 -1.09 16.15 10.43
N ALA A 26 -2.06 15.34 10.85
CA ALA A 26 -2.84 15.59 12.06
C ALA A 26 -1.98 15.55 13.34
N ARG A 27 -0.87 14.79 13.33
CA ARG A 27 0.15 14.80 14.39
C ARG A 27 1.14 15.98 14.29
N GLY A 28 0.99 16.86 13.29
CA GLY A 28 1.92 17.95 13.03
C GLY A 28 3.19 17.54 12.30
N LEU A 29 3.23 16.32 11.74
CA LEU A 29 4.38 15.79 11.02
C LEU A 29 4.26 16.08 9.52
N LYS A 30 5.39 16.41 8.88
CA LYS A 30 5.47 16.53 7.43
C LYS A 30 5.88 15.19 6.83
N ALA A 31 4.96 14.59 6.07
CA ALA A 31 5.21 13.41 5.26
C ALA A 31 5.17 13.79 3.77
N THR A 32 6.08 13.24 2.97
CA THR A 32 6.18 13.45 1.52
C THR A 32 6.18 12.11 0.81
N ILE A 33 5.46 12.01 -0.31
CA ILE A 33 5.56 10.85 -1.20
C ILE A 33 6.74 11.11 -2.12
N ASN A 34 7.83 10.36 -1.94
CA ASN A 34 8.98 10.50 -2.83
C ASN A 34 8.73 9.78 -4.16
N GLY A 35 7.82 8.79 -4.18
CA GLY A 35 7.27 8.23 -5.40
C GLY A 35 6.52 6.90 -5.18
N GLY A 36 5.55 6.63 -6.05
CA GLY A 36 5.03 5.29 -6.30
C GLY A 36 6.09 4.49 -7.03
N TYR A 37 6.25 3.22 -6.69
CA TYR A 37 7.37 2.45 -7.21
C TYR A 37 7.08 1.95 -8.64
N HIS A 38 7.69 2.62 -9.63
CA HIS A 38 7.60 2.29 -11.06
C HIS A 38 8.54 1.16 -11.49
N HIS A 39 9.59 0.85 -10.71
CA HIS A 39 10.56 -0.18 -11.10
C HIS A 39 9.96 -1.57 -10.87
N HIS A 40 9.53 -2.19 -11.97
CA HIS A 40 9.10 -3.58 -12.04
C HIS A 40 10.21 -4.49 -11.52
N GLY A 41 9.96 -5.15 -10.40
CA GLY A 41 10.73 -6.31 -9.98
C GLY A 41 10.18 -7.59 -10.62
N GLY A 42 10.47 -8.74 -10.01
CA GLY A 42 9.79 -9.99 -10.32
C GLY A 42 8.38 -10.06 -9.73
N SER A 43 7.71 -11.18 -9.96
CA SER A 43 6.38 -11.49 -9.39
C SER A 43 6.40 -11.55 -7.85
N ASP A 44 7.59 -11.73 -7.27
CA ASP A 44 7.88 -11.72 -5.84
C ASP A 44 8.25 -10.32 -5.30
N ASP A 45 7.98 -9.26 -6.05
CA ASP A 45 8.09 -7.88 -5.56
C ASP A 45 6.72 -7.19 -5.51
N LEU A 46 6.29 -6.79 -4.30
CA LEU A 46 5.03 -6.06 -4.06
C LEU A 46 4.94 -4.74 -4.85
N ARG A 47 6.09 -4.16 -5.22
CA ARG A 47 6.18 -2.94 -6.01
C ARG A 47 5.66 -3.15 -7.43
N THR A 48 5.86 -4.35 -7.99
CA THR A 48 5.31 -4.76 -9.30
C THR A 48 3.78 -4.71 -9.32
N TRP A 49 3.15 -4.83 -8.17
CA TRP A 49 1.69 -4.90 -8.01
C TRP A 49 1.03 -3.56 -7.67
N GLY A 50 1.80 -2.46 -7.62
CA GLY A 50 1.23 -1.12 -7.40
C GLY A 50 0.69 -0.88 -5.99
N VAL A 51 1.13 -1.68 -5.01
CA VAL A 51 0.71 -1.57 -3.60
C VAL A 51 1.81 -1.03 -2.70
N VAL A 52 2.88 -0.47 -3.27
CA VAL A 52 4.02 0.07 -2.51
C VAL A 52 4.27 1.52 -2.92
N ALA A 53 4.49 2.38 -1.92
CA ALA A 53 4.98 3.74 -2.12
C ALA A 53 6.17 4.04 -1.22
N ASP A 54 7.00 4.98 -1.67
CA ASP A 54 8.05 5.57 -0.85
C ASP A 54 7.51 6.82 -0.14
N ILE A 55 7.42 6.76 1.19
CA ILE A 55 6.97 7.86 2.03
C ILE A 55 8.14 8.35 2.89
N GLY A 56 8.60 9.57 2.63
CA GLY A 56 9.54 10.28 3.47
C GLY A 56 8.83 10.87 4.69
N CYS A 57 9.23 10.46 5.89
CA CYS A 57 8.81 11.08 7.14
C CYS A 57 10.04 11.22 8.05
N ALA A 58 10.28 12.43 8.58
CA ALA A 58 11.38 12.67 9.53
C ALA A 58 11.21 11.87 10.83
N ASP A 59 9.97 11.58 11.22
CA ASP A 59 9.64 10.75 12.38
C ASP A 59 9.18 9.35 11.92
N SER A 60 10.16 8.47 11.75
CA SER A 60 9.94 7.10 11.30
C SER A 60 9.14 6.27 12.31
N LYS A 61 9.22 6.61 13.60
CA LYS A 61 8.45 5.95 14.65
C LYS A 61 6.97 6.27 14.51
N ALA A 62 6.62 7.55 14.38
CA ALA A 62 5.24 7.96 14.17
C ALA A 62 4.65 7.40 12.87
N LEU A 63 5.45 7.34 11.79
CA LEU A 63 5.06 6.66 10.55
C LEU A 63 4.70 5.19 10.79
N SER A 64 5.53 4.48 11.55
CA SER A 64 5.31 3.08 11.90
C SER A 64 4.05 2.87 12.75
N GLU A 65 3.78 3.77 13.70
CA GLU A 65 2.59 3.72 14.56
C GLU A 65 1.29 3.93 13.74
N GLU A 66 1.26 4.94 12.87
CA GLU A 66 0.08 5.21 12.03
C GLU A 66 -0.10 4.13 10.96
N ALA A 67 0.98 3.63 10.38
CA ALA A 67 0.95 2.50 9.46
C ALA A 67 0.33 1.27 10.13
N ALA A 68 0.78 0.91 11.32
CA ALA A 68 0.23 -0.23 12.08
C ALA A 68 -1.26 -0.08 12.37
N LYS A 69 -1.74 1.12 12.75
CA LYS A 69 -3.18 1.40 12.97
C LYS A 69 -4.01 1.20 11.71
N LEU A 70 -3.47 1.61 10.58
CA LEU A 70 -4.11 1.46 9.27
C LEU A 70 -3.94 0.04 8.69
N GLY A 71 -3.11 -0.82 9.31
CA GLY A 71 -2.75 -2.14 8.81
C GLY A 71 -1.85 -2.11 7.57
N ILE A 72 -1.07 -1.04 7.45
CA ILE A 72 -0.07 -0.82 6.42
C ILE A 72 1.26 -1.38 6.93
N THR A 73 2.00 -2.07 6.06
CA THR A 73 3.27 -2.70 6.42
C THR A 73 4.44 -1.84 5.94
N ILE A 74 5.40 -1.55 6.80
CA ILE A 74 6.66 -0.92 6.39
C ILE A 74 7.69 -2.03 6.14
N GLN A 75 8.27 -2.03 4.94
CA GLN A 75 9.28 -3.00 4.52
C GLN A 75 10.66 -2.66 5.10
N LYS A 76 11.58 -3.64 5.07
CA LYS A 76 12.94 -3.48 5.61
C LYS A 76 13.75 -2.38 4.93
N ASP A 77 13.45 -2.05 3.67
CA ASP A 77 14.10 -0.96 2.94
C ASP A 77 13.49 0.42 3.26
N GLY A 78 12.45 0.49 4.09
CA GLY A 78 11.74 1.72 4.44
C GLY A 78 10.53 2.02 3.55
N SER A 79 10.33 1.27 2.47
CA SER A 79 9.16 1.43 1.61
C SER A 79 7.87 0.97 2.30
N VAL A 80 6.75 1.59 1.95
CA VAL A 80 5.45 1.40 2.61
C VAL A 80 4.53 0.58 1.71
N ALA A 81 4.16 -0.62 2.18
CA ALA A 81 3.30 -1.57 1.49
C ALA A 81 1.85 -1.52 2.03
N PHE A 82 0.92 -1.15 1.15
CA PHE A 82 -0.50 -1.04 1.39
C PHE A 82 -1.18 -2.37 1.10
N LEU A 83 -1.06 -3.29 2.06
CA LEU A 83 -1.53 -4.66 1.93
C LEU A 83 -2.94 -4.87 2.49
N LYS A 84 -3.63 -3.83 2.97
CA LYS A 84 -4.96 -4.00 3.53
C LYS A 84 -6.04 -3.86 2.46
N ALA A 85 -6.93 -4.84 2.38
CA ALA A 85 -8.12 -4.80 1.54
C ALA A 85 -9.30 -5.38 2.33
N ASP A 86 -10.37 -4.59 2.49
CA ASP A 86 -11.62 -5.00 3.15
C ASP A 86 -11.44 -5.76 4.48
N GLY A 87 -10.55 -5.26 5.33
CA GLY A 87 -10.29 -5.86 6.65
C GLY A 87 -9.35 -7.07 6.63
N LYS A 88 -8.95 -7.59 5.47
CA LYS A 88 -7.90 -8.62 5.33
C LYS A 88 -6.55 -7.97 5.01
N THR A 89 -5.49 -8.50 5.62
CA THR A 89 -4.11 -8.23 5.21
C THR A 89 -3.75 -9.21 4.10
N LEU A 90 -3.47 -8.67 2.93
CA LEU A 90 -3.02 -9.39 1.75
C LEU A 90 -1.53 -9.71 1.87
N THR A 91 -1.15 -10.82 1.26
CA THR A 91 0.24 -11.25 1.14
C THR A 91 0.64 -11.27 -0.33
N ILE A 92 1.94 -11.37 -0.60
CA ILE A 92 2.44 -11.49 -1.96
C ILE A 92 1.86 -12.70 -2.71
N GLU A 93 1.50 -13.77 -1.98
CA GLU A 93 0.87 -14.95 -2.56
C GLU A 93 -0.50 -14.63 -3.12
N ASP A 94 -1.31 -13.80 -2.43
CA ASP A 94 -2.61 -13.34 -2.94
C ASP A 94 -2.45 -12.61 -4.29
N PHE A 95 -1.37 -11.84 -4.47
CA PHE A 95 -1.07 -11.20 -5.76
C PHE A 95 -0.66 -12.20 -6.84
N LYS A 96 0.15 -13.20 -6.48
CA LYS A 96 0.64 -14.23 -7.42
C LYS A 96 -0.47 -15.16 -7.93
N THR A 97 -1.56 -15.37 -7.19
CA THR A 97 -2.67 -16.24 -7.60
C THR A 97 -3.63 -15.60 -8.61
N ASN A 98 -3.32 -14.39 -9.13
CA ASN A 98 -4.20 -13.61 -10.04
C ASN A 98 -5.57 -13.24 -9.45
N GLU A 99 -5.75 -13.37 -8.13
CA GLU A 99 -6.96 -12.88 -7.45
C GLU A 99 -6.99 -11.34 -7.39
N ILE A 100 -5.82 -10.70 -7.56
CA ILE A 100 -5.64 -9.25 -7.54
C ILE A 100 -5.22 -8.76 -8.93
N THR A 101 -6.20 -8.32 -9.72
CA THR A 101 -5.96 -8.00 -11.14
C THR A 101 -5.74 -6.51 -11.42
N SER A 102 -6.35 -5.62 -10.64
CA SER A 102 -6.23 -4.14 -10.72
C SER A 102 -7.05 -3.44 -9.62
N ASP A 103 -7.76 -4.20 -8.79
CA ASP A 103 -8.72 -3.68 -7.83
C ASP A 103 -8.63 -4.54 -6.56
N LEU A 104 -8.22 -3.91 -5.45
CA LEU A 104 -8.05 -4.60 -4.16
C LEU A 104 -9.40 -5.05 -3.57
N THR A 105 -10.53 -4.47 -4.00
CA THR A 105 -11.85 -4.89 -3.52
C THR A 105 -12.32 -6.20 -4.15
N ARG A 106 -11.79 -6.56 -5.33
CA ARG A 106 -12.12 -7.82 -6.03
C ARG A 106 -11.58 -9.06 -5.32
N VAL A 107 -10.55 -8.89 -4.49
CA VAL A 107 -9.88 -9.98 -3.74
C VAL A 107 -10.81 -10.62 -2.71
N VAL A 108 -11.71 -9.81 -2.13
CA VAL A 108 -12.71 -10.26 -1.15
C VAL A 108 -13.68 -11.23 -1.80
N LYS A 109 -14.13 -10.91 -3.02
CA LYS A 109 -15.14 -11.71 -3.71
C LYS A 109 -14.64 -13.11 -4.07
N VAL A 110 -13.36 -13.31 -4.39
CA VAL A 110 -12.87 -14.65 -4.76
C VAL A 110 -12.65 -15.52 -3.52
N ALA A 111 -12.20 -14.92 -2.40
CA ALA A 111 -12.08 -15.63 -1.12
C ALA A 111 -13.43 -16.15 -0.60
N GLU A 112 -14.52 -15.41 -0.80
CA GLU A 112 -15.87 -15.87 -0.44
C GLU A 112 -16.44 -16.95 -1.37
N ILE A 113 -15.92 -17.12 -2.60
CA ILE A 113 -16.42 -18.13 -3.56
C ILE A 113 -15.78 -19.51 -3.34
N ARG A 114 -14.74 -19.62 -2.51
CA ARG A 114 -14.06 -20.91 -2.22
C ARG A 114 -14.65 -21.71 -1.04
N GLU A 115 -15.75 -21.25 -0.43
CA GLU A 115 -16.54 -22.02 0.54
C GLU A 115 -18.02 -22.19 0.11
N GLY A 116 -18.25 -22.58 -1.15
CA GLY A 116 -19.57 -22.95 -1.67
C GLY A 116 -19.58 -24.33 -2.33
#